data_AF-A0A4V4IFG3-F1
#
_entry.id   AF-A0A4V4IFG3-F1
#
_cell.length_a   1.000
_cell.length_b   1.000
_cell.length_c   1.000
_cell.angle_alpha   90.00
_cell.angle_beta   90.00
_cell.angle_gamma   90.00
#
_symmetry.space_group_name_H-M   'P 1'
#
loop_
_entity.id
_entity.type
_entity.pdbx_description
1 polymer ?
#
loop_
_entity_poly.entity_id
_entity_poly.type
_entity_poly.pdbx_seq_one_letter_code
_entity_poly.pdbx_strand_id
1 'polypeptide(L)'
;MFVTIQYRLGGYGFLSPDAIEEESAPDAGLLDVRAATESLSEEALTNAIDASYESGYAQGLYAYGDFYYSPAVDGRIIQDLPSRELEAGNFAKTNSKLYTLWPSAGSAFYRRLDQLYPVDSFAGSFFNNPFFNSTIISFLSSSLHISGLSANSIFWRTQAIYGDFIINCPTYQLATAFSDAGLPVYEMIFIAGTQIHGASAAFLNSPAPQTQDPELAAKMQDYWISFVKTMDPNGGKNDSSGVQRQMWPRYTGNCRNETSFSVLEVYGSDVGVKADEDTNSRYDFLLGHSEKITN
;
A
#
# COMPACT_ATOMS: atom_id res chain seq x y z
N MET A 1 20.52 15.82 -2.41
CA MET A 1 19.78 16.01 -3.67
C MET A 1 18.47 15.24 -3.54
N PHE A 2 17.38 15.75 -4.09
CA PHE A 2 16.08 15.09 -4.13
C PHE A 2 15.60 15.11 -5.58
N VAL A 3 15.00 14.02 -6.05
CA VAL A 3 14.57 13.83 -7.43
C VAL A 3 13.22 13.11 -7.40
N THR A 4 12.26 13.64 -8.15
CA THR A 4 10.95 13.01 -8.41
C THR A 4 10.87 12.69 -9.89
N ILE A 5 10.48 11.46 -10.22
CA ILE A 5 10.32 11.01 -11.61
C ILE A 5 8.84 10.81 -11.94
N GLN A 6 8.48 11.12 -13.17
CA GLN A 6 7.21 10.69 -13.77
C GLN A 6 7.47 9.42 -14.59
N TYR A 7 6.52 8.49 -14.57
CA TYR A 7 6.53 7.26 -15.36
C TYR A 7 5.11 6.94 -15.84
N ARG A 8 4.96 6.14 -16.90
CA ARG A 8 3.66 5.92 -17.56
C ARG A 8 2.64 5.21 -16.66
N LEU A 9 1.70 6.00 -16.16
CA LEU A 9 0.60 5.59 -15.27
C LEU A 9 -0.67 5.13 -16.02
N GLY A 10 -1.60 4.52 -15.26
CA GLY A 10 -2.51 3.48 -15.74
C GLY A 10 -1.79 2.16 -16.43
N GLY A 11 -2.07 2.79 -17.67
CA GLY A 11 -2.73 2.39 -18.96
C GLY A 11 -1.84 2.30 -20.22
N TYR A 12 -0.56 2.67 -20.16
CA TYR A 12 0.31 3.03 -21.31
C TYR A 12 1.65 2.27 -21.34
N GLY A 13 1.74 1.19 -20.56
CA GLY A 13 3.01 0.64 -20.09
C GLY A 13 2.93 -0.41 -18.97
N PHE A 14 1.73 -0.87 -18.60
CA PHE A 14 1.45 -2.21 -18.06
C PHE A 14 0.28 -2.82 -18.85
N LEU A 15 0.25 -2.57 -20.17
CA LEU A 15 -0.72 -3.23 -21.06
C LEU A 15 -0.39 -4.74 -21.11
N SER A 16 -1.41 -5.61 -21.12
CA SER A 16 -1.19 -7.05 -21.11
C SER A 16 -0.34 -7.49 -22.32
N PRO A 17 0.66 -8.38 -22.16
CA PRO A 17 1.42 -8.95 -23.27
C PRO A 17 0.54 -9.55 -24.38
N ASP A 18 -0.60 -10.15 -24.03
CA ASP A 18 -1.57 -10.73 -24.97
C ASP A 18 -2.30 -9.67 -25.83
N ALA A 19 -2.15 -8.38 -25.52
CA ALA A 19 -2.82 -7.25 -26.17
C ALA A 19 -1.84 -6.33 -26.94
N ILE A 20 -0.60 -6.78 -27.18
CA ILE A 20 0.43 -6.02 -27.92
C ILE A 20 1.11 -6.92 -28.96
N GLU A 21 1.62 -6.31 -30.05
CA GLU A 21 2.26 -7.04 -31.15
C GLU A 21 3.66 -7.56 -30.77
N GLU A 22 4.19 -8.53 -31.52
CA GLU A 22 5.36 -9.36 -31.16
C GLU A 22 6.69 -8.59 -30.97
N GLU A 23 6.77 -7.32 -31.40
CA GLU A 23 7.93 -6.42 -31.18
C GLU A 23 7.69 -5.35 -30.08
N SER A 24 6.75 -5.58 -29.17
CA SER A 24 6.33 -4.59 -28.15
C SER A 24 7.11 -4.65 -26.83
N ALA A 25 7.02 -3.57 -26.05
CA ALA A 25 7.60 -3.46 -24.70
C ALA A 25 6.52 -3.59 -23.60
N PRO A 26 6.30 -4.79 -23.02
CA PRO A 26 5.54 -4.93 -21.77
C PRO A 26 6.27 -4.23 -20.61
N ASP A 27 5.53 -3.93 -19.54
CA ASP A 27 6.03 -3.24 -18.34
C ASP A 27 6.80 -1.92 -18.62
N ALA A 28 6.46 -1.22 -19.71
CA ALA A 28 7.09 0.03 -20.10
C ALA A 28 7.06 1.13 -19.01
N GLY A 29 6.14 1.07 -18.04
CA GLY A 29 6.15 1.92 -16.85
C GLY A 29 7.32 1.61 -15.91
N LEU A 30 7.76 0.36 -15.80
CA LEU A 30 9.01 0.00 -15.12
C LEU A 30 10.24 0.34 -15.97
N LEU A 31 10.13 0.27 -17.30
CA LEU A 31 11.20 0.70 -18.19
C LEU A 31 11.44 2.21 -18.10
N ASP A 32 10.41 3.03 -17.87
CA ASP A 32 10.57 4.47 -17.57
C ASP A 32 11.33 4.70 -16.26
N VAL A 33 10.93 4.01 -15.19
CA VAL A 33 11.62 4.06 -13.88
C VAL A 33 13.09 3.62 -14.02
N ARG A 34 13.34 2.59 -14.83
CA ARG A 34 14.68 2.12 -15.16
C ARG A 34 15.46 3.14 -15.98
N ALA A 35 14.88 3.74 -17.02
CA ALA A 35 15.55 4.74 -17.85
C ALA A 35 15.89 6.04 -17.08
N ALA A 36 15.03 6.44 -16.14
CA ALA A 36 15.27 7.57 -15.26
C ALA A 36 16.32 7.28 -14.16
N THR A 37 16.59 6.01 -13.84
CA THR A 37 17.65 5.60 -12.90
C THR A 37 18.95 5.18 -13.59
N GLU A 38 18.92 4.77 -14.86
CA GLU A 38 20.07 4.37 -15.70
C GLU A 38 20.56 5.49 -16.65
N SER A 39 20.38 6.76 -16.25
CA SER A 39 21.04 7.98 -16.78
C SER A 39 20.59 8.59 -18.13
N LEU A 40 19.29 8.70 -18.38
CA LEU A 40 18.79 9.68 -19.37
C LEU A 40 18.83 11.14 -18.83
N SER A 41 18.88 12.12 -19.74
CA SER A 41 18.75 13.55 -19.42
C SER A 41 17.28 13.97 -19.30
N GLU A 42 17.02 15.03 -18.54
CA GLU A 42 15.69 15.66 -18.38
C GLU A 42 15.04 15.98 -19.75
N GLU A 43 15.81 16.57 -20.66
CA GLU A 43 15.39 16.87 -22.04
C GLU A 43 15.00 15.61 -22.84
N ALA A 44 15.74 14.50 -22.70
CA ALA A 44 15.41 13.25 -23.38
C ALA A 44 14.13 12.61 -22.83
N LEU A 45 13.91 12.73 -21.50
CA LEU A 45 12.69 12.26 -20.84
C LEU A 45 11.47 13.09 -21.26
N THR A 46 11.56 14.42 -21.25
CA THR A 46 10.49 15.33 -21.68
C THR A 46 10.05 15.03 -23.12
N ASN A 47 11.00 14.99 -24.07
CA ASN A 47 10.68 14.73 -25.48
C ASN A 47 10.01 13.36 -25.71
N ALA A 48 10.38 12.34 -24.94
CA ALA A 48 9.76 11.01 -25.03
C ALA A 48 8.35 10.97 -24.42
N ILE A 49 8.14 11.65 -23.29
CA ILE A 49 6.84 11.79 -22.63
C ILE A 49 5.87 12.53 -23.55
N ASP A 50 6.26 13.71 -24.05
CA ASP A 50 5.42 14.57 -24.89
C ASP A 50 5.02 13.85 -26.19
N ALA A 51 5.96 13.19 -26.88
CA ALA A 51 5.66 12.42 -28.08
C ALA A 51 4.68 11.25 -27.83
N SER A 52 4.77 10.59 -26.67
CA SER A 52 3.80 9.54 -26.30
C SER A 52 2.41 10.12 -25.99
N TYR A 53 2.38 11.30 -25.35
CA TYR A 53 1.16 11.98 -24.93
C TYR A 53 0.38 12.56 -26.11
N GLU A 54 1.07 13.24 -27.03
CA GLU A 54 0.50 13.75 -28.29
C GLU A 54 -0.05 12.61 -29.16
N SER A 55 0.72 11.52 -29.32
CA SER A 55 0.36 10.40 -30.19
C SER A 55 -0.94 9.72 -29.76
N GLY A 56 -1.07 9.37 -28.47
CA GLY A 56 -2.29 8.73 -27.97
C GLY A 56 -3.48 9.69 -27.87
N TYR A 57 -3.25 10.99 -27.61
CA TYR A 57 -4.31 12.00 -27.59
C TYR A 57 -4.88 12.24 -29.01
N ALA A 58 -4.01 12.32 -30.02
CA ALA A 58 -4.40 12.42 -31.43
C ALA A 58 -5.18 11.18 -31.93
N GLN A 59 -4.95 10.02 -31.32
CA GLN A 59 -5.69 8.78 -31.58
C GLN A 59 -7.00 8.66 -30.77
N GLY A 60 -7.31 9.62 -29.89
CA GLY A 60 -8.52 9.59 -29.05
C GLY A 60 -8.45 8.55 -27.91
N LEU A 61 -7.24 8.16 -27.50
CA LEU A 61 -6.95 7.10 -26.53
C LEU A 61 -7.72 7.22 -25.19
N TYR A 62 -7.89 8.45 -24.71
CA TYR A 62 -8.13 8.76 -23.29
C TYR A 62 -8.51 10.24 -23.08
N ALA A 63 -8.99 10.56 -21.87
CA ALA A 63 -9.30 11.92 -21.41
C ALA A 63 -8.30 12.43 -20.36
N TYR A 64 -8.33 13.75 -20.11
CA TYR A 64 -7.39 14.41 -19.19
C TYR A 64 -7.69 14.10 -17.71
N GLY A 65 -6.75 13.44 -17.03
CA GLY A 65 -6.75 13.30 -15.55
C GLY A 65 -7.40 12.05 -14.96
N ASP A 66 -7.53 10.95 -15.72
CA ASP A 66 -8.12 9.69 -15.25
C ASP A 66 -7.08 8.72 -14.62
N PHE A 67 -7.52 7.84 -13.71
CA PHE A 67 -6.70 6.97 -12.86
C PHE A 67 -7.23 5.52 -12.85
N TYR A 68 -7.00 4.71 -13.90
CA TYR A 68 -7.57 3.35 -13.93
C TYR A 68 -6.74 2.27 -14.63
N TYR A 69 -5.68 1.81 -13.95
CA TYR A 69 -5.22 0.43 -14.17
C TYR A 69 -6.03 -0.52 -13.28
N SER A 70 -6.71 -1.47 -13.92
CA SER A 70 -7.50 -2.57 -13.37
C SER A 70 -7.94 -3.44 -14.57
N PRO A 71 -8.62 -4.58 -14.39
CA PRO A 71 -8.84 -5.50 -15.50
C PRO A 71 -9.65 -4.89 -16.66
N ALA A 72 -9.33 -5.30 -17.88
CA ALA A 72 -9.98 -4.82 -19.10
C ALA A 72 -11.34 -5.50 -19.36
N VAL A 73 -12.13 -4.94 -20.26
CA VAL A 73 -13.38 -5.54 -20.76
C VAL A 73 -13.03 -6.80 -21.56
N ASP A 74 -13.22 -7.98 -20.95
CA ASP A 74 -12.99 -9.30 -21.57
C ASP A 74 -14.27 -9.91 -22.16
N GLY A 75 -15.42 -9.25 -21.98
CA GLY A 75 -16.73 -9.72 -22.42
C GLY A 75 -17.27 -10.90 -21.60
N ARG A 76 -16.66 -11.25 -20.46
CA ARG A 76 -16.95 -12.48 -19.71
C ARG A 76 -16.98 -12.27 -18.19
N ILE A 77 -15.92 -11.69 -17.63
CA ILE A 77 -15.78 -11.25 -16.24
C ILE A 77 -16.11 -9.75 -16.11
N ILE A 78 -15.65 -8.94 -17.06
CA ILE A 78 -16.02 -7.53 -17.23
C ILE A 78 -16.69 -7.41 -18.61
N GLN A 79 -18.01 -7.20 -18.61
CA GLN A 79 -18.84 -7.40 -19.79
C GLN A 79 -18.96 -6.12 -20.66
N ASP A 80 -19.05 -4.94 -20.04
CA ASP A 80 -18.84 -3.63 -20.67
C ASP A 80 -18.11 -2.66 -19.70
N LEU A 81 -17.89 -1.42 -20.14
CA LEU A 81 -17.29 -0.34 -19.35
C LEU A 81 -18.07 -0.10 -18.04
N PRO A 82 -17.39 0.11 -16.89
CA PRO A 82 -18.05 0.30 -15.59
C PRO A 82 -19.13 1.39 -15.56
N SER A 83 -18.97 2.47 -16.33
CA SER A 83 -19.97 3.52 -16.48
C SER A 83 -21.28 3.01 -17.09
N ARG A 84 -21.20 2.19 -18.15
CA ARG A 84 -22.37 1.61 -18.83
C ARG A 84 -23.06 0.55 -17.96
N GLU A 85 -22.29 -0.27 -17.25
CA GLU A 85 -22.84 -1.28 -16.33
C GLU A 85 -23.56 -0.63 -15.13
N LEU A 86 -23.09 0.54 -14.68
CA LEU A 86 -23.76 1.35 -13.67
C LEU A 86 -25.06 1.98 -14.21
N GLU A 87 -25.05 2.55 -15.42
CA GLU A 87 -26.24 3.10 -16.08
C GLU A 87 -27.29 2.02 -16.39
N ALA A 88 -26.86 0.84 -16.85
CA ALA A 88 -27.73 -0.32 -17.09
C ALA A 88 -28.27 -0.95 -15.79
N GLY A 89 -27.66 -0.65 -14.64
CA GLY A 89 -28.05 -1.20 -13.35
C GLY A 89 -27.50 -2.59 -13.04
N ASN A 90 -26.56 -3.09 -13.85
CA ASN A 90 -25.96 -4.44 -13.86
C ASN A 90 -24.96 -4.69 -12.71
N PHE A 91 -25.05 -3.95 -11.60
CA PHE A 91 -24.14 -4.08 -10.47
C PHE A 91 -24.70 -4.96 -9.36
N ALA A 92 -23.83 -5.77 -8.73
CA ALA A 92 -24.20 -6.65 -7.62
C ALA A 92 -24.60 -5.86 -6.36
N LYS A 93 -25.92 -5.73 -6.13
CA LYS A 93 -26.56 -5.02 -5.02
C LYS A 93 -26.64 -5.87 -3.74
N THR A 94 -25.50 -6.32 -3.20
CA THR A 94 -25.44 -7.17 -2.00
C THR A 94 -24.32 -6.81 -1.03
N ASN A 95 -24.56 -7.08 0.25
CA ASN A 95 -23.54 -7.06 1.29
C ASN A 95 -22.55 -8.23 1.15
N SER A 96 -21.31 -8.05 1.62
CA SER A 96 -20.21 -9.03 1.65
C SER A 96 -19.78 -9.64 0.29
N LYS A 97 -18.92 -8.93 -0.44
CA LYS A 97 -18.26 -9.40 -1.69
C LYS A 97 -17.01 -10.28 -1.47
N LEU A 98 -16.74 -10.74 -0.25
CA LEU A 98 -15.49 -11.45 0.09
C LEU A 98 -15.35 -12.81 -0.65
N TYR A 99 -16.44 -13.58 -0.78
CA TYR A 99 -16.42 -14.87 -1.48
C TYR A 99 -16.32 -14.76 -3.01
N THR A 100 -16.42 -13.54 -3.55
CA THR A 100 -16.22 -13.22 -4.97
C THR A 100 -14.85 -12.60 -5.24
N LEU A 101 -14.00 -12.40 -4.22
CA LEU A 101 -12.69 -11.76 -4.39
C LEU A 101 -11.70 -12.66 -5.13
N TRP A 102 -11.71 -13.96 -4.81
CA TRP A 102 -10.82 -14.98 -5.38
C TRP A 102 -11.65 -16.19 -5.84
N PRO A 103 -12.21 -16.17 -7.06
CA PRO A 103 -13.14 -17.22 -7.52
C PRO A 103 -12.46 -18.59 -7.66
N SER A 104 -11.14 -18.62 -7.88
CA SER A 104 -10.30 -19.82 -7.98
C SER A 104 -10.05 -20.52 -6.63
N ALA A 105 -10.14 -19.82 -5.50
CA ALA A 105 -9.64 -20.31 -4.21
C ALA A 105 -10.42 -21.50 -3.60
N GLY A 106 -11.72 -21.59 -3.90
CA GLY A 106 -12.57 -22.70 -3.48
C GLY A 106 -12.99 -22.69 -2.00
N SER A 107 -14.04 -23.46 -1.68
CA SER A 107 -14.72 -23.41 -0.37
C SER A 107 -13.87 -23.86 0.83
N ALA A 108 -12.82 -24.65 0.61
CA ALA A 108 -11.89 -25.05 1.66
C ALA A 108 -10.96 -23.90 2.10
N PHE A 109 -10.52 -23.06 1.15
CA PHE A 109 -9.73 -21.86 1.44
C PHE A 109 -10.55 -20.87 2.26
N TYR A 110 -11.76 -20.51 1.79
CA TYR A 110 -12.63 -19.57 2.49
C TYR A 110 -12.97 -20.03 3.91
N ARG A 111 -13.26 -21.31 4.13
CA ARG A 111 -13.49 -21.86 5.47
C ARG A 111 -12.30 -21.66 6.42
N ARG A 112 -11.07 -21.71 5.91
CA ARG A 112 -9.86 -21.43 6.71
C ARG A 112 -9.67 -19.93 6.94
N LEU A 113 -9.96 -19.10 5.93
CA LEU A 113 -9.99 -17.64 6.06
C LEU A 113 -11.01 -17.17 7.11
N ASP A 114 -12.19 -17.82 7.20
CA ASP A 114 -13.21 -17.55 8.22
C ASP A 114 -12.76 -17.93 9.64
N GLN A 115 -11.93 -18.96 9.79
CA GLN A 115 -11.33 -19.33 11.08
C GLN A 115 -10.22 -18.36 11.52
N LEU A 116 -9.44 -17.84 10.57
CA LEU A 116 -8.31 -16.94 10.83
C LEU A 116 -8.74 -15.48 11.07
N TYR A 117 -9.89 -15.10 10.51
CA TYR A 117 -10.51 -13.80 10.65
C TYR A 117 -11.96 -13.96 11.13
N PRO A 118 -12.21 -14.39 12.39
CA PRO A 118 -13.57 -14.49 12.91
C PRO A 118 -14.22 -13.10 12.99
N VAL A 119 -15.50 -12.99 12.63
CA VAL A 119 -16.23 -11.71 12.60
C VAL A 119 -16.25 -11.02 13.97
N ASP A 120 -16.29 -11.79 15.05
CA ASP A 120 -16.37 -11.28 16.41
C ASP A 120 -15.12 -10.49 16.86
N SER A 121 -13.95 -10.73 16.23
CA SER A 121 -12.75 -9.89 16.44
C SER A 121 -12.91 -8.47 15.91
N PHE A 122 -13.90 -8.22 15.05
CA PHE A 122 -14.23 -6.92 14.47
C PHE A 122 -15.53 -6.34 15.05
N ALA A 123 -15.94 -6.82 16.24
CA ALA A 123 -17.17 -6.44 16.92
C ALA A 123 -16.90 -5.88 18.33
N GLY A 124 -17.93 -5.29 18.95
CA GLY A 124 -17.89 -4.82 20.34
C GLY A 124 -16.72 -3.87 20.60
N SER A 125 -15.79 -4.28 21.46
CA SER A 125 -14.63 -3.48 21.87
C SER A 125 -13.66 -3.12 20.75
N PHE A 126 -13.72 -3.76 19.59
CA PHE A 126 -12.99 -3.33 18.39
C PHE A 126 -13.29 -1.84 18.07
N PHE A 127 -14.57 -1.44 18.20
CA PHE A 127 -15.03 -0.07 17.94
C PHE A 127 -14.71 0.93 19.07
N ASN A 128 -14.02 0.51 20.14
CA ASN A 128 -13.55 1.42 21.19
C ASN A 128 -12.24 2.14 20.82
N ASN A 129 -11.55 1.74 19.74
CA ASN A 129 -10.34 2.43 19.29
C ASN A 129 -10.66 3.91 18.96
N PRO A 130 -9.86 4.90 19.41
CA PRO A 130 -10.08 6.32 19.12
C PRO A 130 -10.31 6.66 17.64
N PHE A 131 -9.73 5.90 16.71
CA PHE A 131 -9.99 6.00 15.28
C PHE A 131 -11.49 6.01 14.94
N PHE A 132 -12.30 5.19 15.61
CA PHE A 132 -13.75 5.06 15.34
C PHE A 132 -14.59 6.28 15.77
N ASN A 133 -13.99 7.19 16.54
CA ASN A 133 -14.57 8.46 16.96
C ASN A 133 -13.90 9.67 16.26
N SER A 134 -12.96 9.43 15.33
CA SER A 134 -12.28 10.48 14.58
C SER A 134 -13.16 11.07 13.47
N THR A 135 -12.82 12.29 13.02
CA THR A 135 -13.42 12.92 11.84
C THR A 135 -13.23 12.11 10.55
N ILE A 136 -12.28 11.17 10.53
CA ILE A 136 -11.92 10.37 9.37
C ILE A 136 -12.94 9.26 9.11
N ILE A 137 -13.64 8.76 10.14
CA ILE A 137 -14.81 7.91 9.91
C ILE A 137 -15.90 8.68 9.16
N SER A 138 -16.16 9.95 9.52
CA SER A 138 -17.14 10.78 8.82
C SER A 138 -16.73 11.05 7.36
N PHE A 139 -15.43 11.26 7.11
CA PHE A 139 -14.86 11.35 5.77
C PHE A 139 -15.05 10.04 4.99
N LEU A 140 -14.56 8.90 5.50
CA LEU A 140 -14.68 7.59 4.86
C LEU A 140 -16.14 7.18 4.61
N SER A 141 -17.03 7.45 5.57
CA SER A 141 -18.47 7.19 5.43
C SER A 141 -19.09 7.98 4.29
N SER A 142 -18.64 9.24 4.10
CA SER A 142 -19.08 10.11 3.01
C SER A 142 -18.49 9.68 1.66
N SER A 143 -17.16 9.50 1.58
CA SER A 143 -16.46 9.15 0.33
C SER A 143 -16.85 7.77 -0.19
N LEU A 144 -16.92 6.76 0.69
CA LEU A 144 -17.31 5.40 0.31
C LEU A 144 -18.83 5.22 0.17
N HIS A 145 -19.62 6.22 0.58
CA HIS A 145 -21.08 6.16 0.67
C HIS A 145 -21.60 5.00 1.57
N ILE A 146 -20.84 4.65 2.62
CA ILE A 146 -21.16 3.58 3.57
C ILE A 146 -21.54 4.18 4.92
N SER A 147 -22.78 3.99 5.36
CA SER A 147 -23.23 4.36 6.70
C SER A 147 -22.82 3.32 7.76
N GLY A 148 -22.73 3.75 9.03
CA GLY A 148 -22.54 2.83 10.16
C GLY A 148 -21.15 2.19 10.28
N LEU A 149 -20.09 2.79 9.71
CA LEU A 149 -18.74 2.24 9.75
C LEU A 149 -18.25 1.89 11.17
N SER A 150 -18.56 2.69 12.20
CA SER A 150 -18.23 2.41 13.62
C SER A 150 -19.05 1.27 14.26
N ALA A 151 -19.77 0.47 13.47
CA ALA A 151 -20.44 -0.76 13.91
C ALA A 151 -20.40 -1.88 12.83
N ASN A 152 -19.72 -1.68 11.70
CA ASN A 152 -19.78 -2.58 10.55
C ASN A 152 -18.66 -3.65 10.56
N SER A 153 -18.82 -4.68 11.38
CA SER A 153 -17.82 -5.76 11.54
C SER A 153 -17.47 -6.47 10.24
N ILE A 154 -18.41 -6.58 9.30
CA ILE A 154 -18.18 -7.22 8.00
C ILE A 154 -17.27 -6.36 7.10
N PHE A 155 -17.43 -5.03 7.12
CA PHE A 155 -16.54 -4.11 6.42
C PHE A 155 -15.12 -4.20 6.98
N TRP A 156 -14.94 -4.09 8.30
CA TRP A 156 -13.60 -4.08 8.90
C TRP A 156 -12.89 -5.43 8.85
N ARG A 157 -13.63 -6.54 8.95
CA ARG A 157 -13.09 -7.87 8.62
C ARG A 157 -12.55 -7.93 7.19
N THR A 158 -13.33 -7.41 6.23
CA THR A 158 -12.96 -7.41 4.81
C THR A 158 -11.74 -6.51 4.56
N GLN A 159 -11.70 -5.34 5.19
CA GLN A 159 -10.57 -4.40 5.11
C GLN A 159 -9.29 -5.02 5.70
N ALA A 160 -9.36 -5.73 6.83
CA ALA A 160 -8.22 -6.41 7.42
C ALA A 160 -7.68 -7.51 6.49
N ILE A 161 -8.54 -8.39 5.96
CA ILE A 161 -8.13 -9.43 5.00
C ILE A 161 -7.46 -8.83 3.75
N TYR A 162 -7.98 -7.70 3.25
CA TYR A 162 -7.46 -7.04 2.06
C TYR A 162 -6.12 -6.31 2.32
N GLY A 163 -6.00 -5.67 3.49
CA GLY A 163 -4.76 -5.02 3.94
C GLY A 163 -3.65 -6.04 4.22
N ASP A 164 -3.98 -7.14 4.89
CA ASP A 164 -3.05 -8.24 5.16
C ASP A 164 -2.56 -8.84 3.83
N PHE A 165 -3.45 -9.13 2.88
CA PHE A 165 -3.06 -9.68 1.57
C PHE A 165 -2.16 -8.74 0.74
N ILE A 166 -2.48 -7.45 0.62
CA ILE A 166 -1.82 -6.55 -0.35
C ILE A 166 -0.65 -5.76 0.25
N ILE A 167 -0.65 -5.51 1.56
CA ILE A 167 0.36 -4.67 2.23
C ILE A 167 1.14 -5.48 3.26
N ASN A 168 0.47 -6.01 4.29
CA ASN A 168 1.18 -6.49 5.49
C ASN A 168 1.95 -7.79 5.22
N CYS A 169 1.30 -8.81 4.64
CA CYS A 169 1.96 -10.09 4.31
C CYS A 169 3.13 -9.92 3.31
N PRO A 170 3.00 -9.13 2.21
CA PRO A 170 4.14 -8.83 1.35
C PRO A 170 5.28 -8.07 2.04
N THR A 171 4.99 -7.10 2.92
CA THR A 171 6.02 -6.38 3.69
C THR A 171 6.79 -7.34 4.61
N TYR A 172 6.08 -8.13 5.42
CA TYR A 172 6.67 -9.14 6.31
C TYR A 172 7.55 -10.15 5.53
N GLN A 173 7.07 -10.63 4.38
CA GLN A 173 7.84 -11.55 3.52
C GLN A 173 9.13 -10.90 3.01
N LEU A 174 9.06 -9.64 2.58
CA LEU A 174 10.20 -8.88 2.06
C LEU A 174 11.23 -8.57 3.15
N ALA A 175 10.76 -8.12 4.32
CA ALA A 175 11.60 -7.81 5.49
C ALA A 175 12.34 -9.06 5.99
N THR A 176 11.64 -10.18 6.10
CA THR A 176 12.24 -11.49 6.45
C THR A 176 13.28 -11.92 5.43
N ALA A 177 12.94 -11.92 4.12
CA ALA A 177 13.85 -12.37 3.07
C ALA A 177 15.14 -11.52 2.98
N PHE A 178 15.05 -10.21 3.19
CA PHE A 178 16.22 -9.33 3.25
C PHE A 178 17.02 -9.50 4.55
N SER A 179 16.36 -9.76 5.69
CA SER A 179 17.04 -10.10 6.96
C SER A 179 17.84 -11.40 6.83
N ASP A 180 17.25 -12.45 6.25
CA ASP A 180 17.92 -13.75 6.03
C ASP A 180 19.08 -13.65 5.03
N ALA A 181 18.99 -12.74 4.05
CA ALA A 181 20.11 -12.36 3.18
C ALA A 181 21.21 -11.53 3.89
N GLY A 182 21.07 -11.24 5.19
CA GLY A 182 22.03 -10.51 6.01
C GLY A 182 21.99 -8.98 5.84
N LEU A 183 21.02 -8.45 5.10
CA LEU A 183 20.90 -7.02 4.79
C LEU A 183 20.42 -6.21 6.00
N PRO A 184 20.77 -4.90 6.10
CA PRO A 184 20.20 -4.01 7.11
C PRO A 184 18.75 -3.66 6.73
N VAL A 185 17.81 -4.30 7.43
CA VAL A 185 16.36 -4.08 7.29
C VAL A 185 15.85 -3.31 8.50
N TYR A 186 14.89 -2.41 8.28
CA TYR A 186 14.26 -1.59 9.32
C TYR A 186 12.76 -1.46 8.98
N GLU A 187 11.89 -1.96 9.86
CA GLU A 187 10.44 -2.03 9.62
C GLU A 187 9.66 -1.19 10.64
N MET A 188 8.52 -0.64 10.20
CA MET A 188 7.71 0.30 10.98
C MET A 188 6.21 0.12 10.75
N ILE A 189 5.46 0.03 11.84
CA ILE A 189 3.99 0.10 11.87
C ILE A 189 3.58 1.58 12.10
N PHE A 190 2.70 2.13 11.26
CA PHE A 190 2.34 3.56 11.28
C PHE A 190 0.84 3.80 11.52
N ILE A 191 0.47 4.10 12.76
CA ILE A 191 -0.90 4.31 13.27
C ILE A 191 -1.04 5.77 13.72
N ALA A 192 -0.68 6.70 12.83
CA ALA A 192 -0.67 8.13 13.09
C ALA A 192 -1.31 8.95 11.94
N GLY A 193 -1.62 10.21 12.24
CA GLY A 193 -2.32 11.11 11.33
C GLY A 193 -3.64 10.51 10.85
N THR A 194 -3.74 10.22 9.55
CA THR A 194 -4.99 9.75 8.95
C THR A 194 -5.27 8.25 9.07
N GLN A 195 -4.26 7.43 9.42
CA GLN A 195 -4.35 5.96 9.55
C GLN A 195 -4.86 5.19 8.30
N ILE A 196 -5.08 5.87 7.18
CA ILE A 196 -5.36 5.26 5.87
C ILE A 196 -4.05 5.03 5.11
N HIS A 197 -4.10 4.23 4.04
CA HIS A 197 -2.95 4.04 3.15
C HIS A 197 -2.41 5.40 2.65
N GLY A 198 -1.09 5.61 2.79
CA GLY A 198 -0.42 6.88 2.50
C GLY A 198 -0.36 7.90 3.64
N ALA A 199 -0.90 7.63 4.84
CA ALA A 199 -0.94 8.57 5.97
C ALA A 199 0.42 9.19 6.36
N SER A 200 1.52 8.44 6.22
CA SER A 200 2.88 8.88 6.56
C SER A 200 3.40 10.00 5.63
N ALA A 201 2.86 10.15 4.42
CA ALA A 201 3.30 11.16 3.46
C ALA A 201 3.18 12.60 3.99
N ALA A 202 2.16 12.88 4.81
CA ALA A 202 1.96 14.19 5.45
C ALA A 202 3.04 14.53 6.49
N PHE A 203 3.75 13.53 7.03
CA PHE A 203 4.83 13.71 8.00
C PHE A 203 6.19 13.76 7.32
N LEU A 204 6.37 13.03 6.21
CA LEU A 204 7.61 12.96 5.44
C LEU A 204 7.81 14.13 4.48
N ASN A 205 6.75 14.60 3.81
CA ASN A 205 6.87 15.49 2.64
C ASN A 205 6.47 16.95 2.91
N SER A 206 5.83 17.25 4.04
CA SER A 206 5.28 18.58 4.33
C SER A 206 6.21 19.43 5.21
N PRO A 207 6.65 20.62 4.77
CA PRO A 207 7.29 21.58 5.66
C PRO A 207 6.27 22.20 6.61
N ALA A 208 6.69 22.47 7.85
CA ALA A 208 5.89 23.24 8.80
C ALA A 208 5.59 24.64 8.21
N PRO A 209 4.33 25.13 8.23
CA PRO A 209 3.37 24.90 9.32
C PRO A 209 2.15 24.03 8.96
N GLN A 210 2.20 23.17 7.93
CA GLN A 210 1.02 22.41 7.48
C GLN A 210 0.85 21.02 8.13
N THR A 211 1.76 20.62 9.03
CA THR A 211 1.70 19.34 9.75
C THR A 211 0.91 19.46 11.05
N GLN A 212 -0.01 18.53 11.32
CA GLN A 212 -0.80 18.51 12.57
C GLN A 212 0.06 18.17 13.80
N ASP A 213 1.15 17.43 13.60
CA ASP A 213 2.20 17.19 14.59
C ASP A 213 3.58 17.50 13.97
N PRO A 214 4.15 18.68 14.27
CA PRO A 214 5.48 19.05 13.79
C PRO A 214 6.63 18.26 14.42
N GLU A 215 6.46 17.71 15.64
CA GLU A 215 7.53 16.96 16.31
C GLU A 215 7.62 15.54 15.75
N LEU A 216 6.48 14.89 15.50
CA LEU A 216 6.44 13.62 14.77
C LEU A 216 6.95 13.79 13.33
N ALA A 217 6.54 14.86 12.62
CA ALA A 217 7.06 15.15 11.29
C ALA A 217 8.59 15.30 11.29
N ALA A 218 9.16 16.01 12.26
CA ALA A 218 10.60 16.14 12.42
C ALA A 218 11.30 14.79 12.69
N LYS A 219 10.75 13.95 13.60
CA LYS A 219 11.28 12.59 13.87
C LYS A 219 11.30 11.73 12.61
N MET A 220 10.19 11.73 11.87
CA MET A 220 10.03 10.98 10.62
C MET A 220 11.00 11.45 9.53
N GLN A 221 11.10 12.76 9.32
CA GLN A 221 12.03 13.34 8.34
C GLN A 221 13.49 13.01 8.69
N ASP A 222 13.88 13.09 9.96
CA ASP A 222 15.26 12.78 10.35
C ASP A 222 15.62 11.29 10.23
N TYR A 223 14.70 10.34 10.46
CA TYR A 223 14.97 8.93 10.14
C TYR A 223 15.25 8.71 8.64
N TRP A 224 14.41 9.27 7.76
CA TRP A 224 14.59 9.13 6.30
C TRP A 224 15.85 9.84 5.82
N ILE A 225 16.16 11.03 6.35
CA ILE A 225 17.38 11.77 6.03
C ILE A 225 18.63 11.03 6.53
N SER A 226 18.60 10.46 7.75
CA SER A 226 19.67 9.58 8.26
C SER A 226 19.90 8.38 7.34
N PHE A 227 18.83 7.66 6.95
CA PHE A 227 18.93 6.50 6.08
C PHE A 227 19.50 6.86 4.70
N VAL A 228 18.98 7.90 4.04
CA VAL A 228 19.47 8.38 2.73
C VAL A 228 20.95 8.83 2.79
N LYS A 229 21.44 9.30 3.93
CA LYS A 229 22.84 9.75 4.11
C LYS A 229 23.80 8.66 4.58
N THR A 230 23.33 7.56 5.17
CA THR A 230 24.19 6.61 5.90
C THR A 230 23.82 5.12 5.78
N MET A 231 22.71 4.77 5.13
CA MET A 231 22.09 3.44 5.09
C MET A 231 21.61 2.90 6.46
N ASP A 232 21.49 3.76 7.48
CA ASP A 232 20.94 3.46 8.81
C ASP A 232 20.00 4.61 9.23
N PRO A 233 18.72 4.37 9.58
CA PRO A 233 17.83 5.43 10.05
C PRO A 233 18.32 6.07 11.37
N ASN A 234 19.17 5.38 12.14
CA ASN A 234 19.81 5.88 13.36
C ASN A 234 21.16 6.56 13.10
N GLY A 235 21.63 6.58 11.84
CA GLY A 235 22.98 6.99 11.47
C GLY A 235 23.17 8.51 11.40
N GLY A 236 24.24 9.01 12.03
CA GLY A 236 24.68 10.41 11.96
C GLY A 236 25.00 11.02 13.33
N LYS A 237 25.47 12.27 13.31
CA LYS A 237 25.62 13.15 14.50
C LYS A 237 24.92 14.50 14.34
N ASN A 238 24.26 14.69 13.21
CA ASN A 238 23.62 15.92 12.79
C ASN A 238 22.19 15.55 12.38
N ASP A 239 21.35 15.33 13.38
CA ASP A 239 19.90 15.40 13.21
C ASP A 239 19.57 16.78 12.63
N SER A 240 18.78 16.82 11.57
CA SER A 240 18.50 18.03 10.79
C SER A 240 17.52 18.96 11.54
N SER A 241 16.71 18.39 12.44
CA SER A 241 15.80 19.09 13.33
C SER A 241 16.28 19.16 14.78
N GLY A 242 17.13 18.23 15.22
CA GLY A 242 17.60 18.12 16.60
C GLY A 242 16.61 17.44 17.57
N VAL A 243 15.48 16.91 17.10
CA VAL A 243 14.54 16.16 17.96
C VAL A 243 15.15 14.87 18.46
N GLN A 244 14.79 14.45 19.68
CA GLN A 244 15.16 13.12 20.17
C GLN A 244 14.33 12.05 19.46
N ARG A 245 15.02 11.01 18.99
CA ARG A 245 14.46 9.90 18.23
C ARG A 245 14.58 8.61 19.04
N GLN A 246 13.58 7.75 18.93
CA GLN A 246 13.64 6.39 19.43
C GLN A 246 14.68 5.60 18.60
N MET A 247 15.32 4.60 19.20
CA MET A 247 16.15 3.67 18.41
C MET A 247 15.22 2.86 17.52
N TRP A 248 15.34 2.99 16.19
CA TRP A 248 14.64 2.14 15.23
C TRP A 248 15.38 0.80 15.11
N PRO A 249 14.84 -0.30 15.68
CA PRO A 249 15.52 -1.58 15.69
C PRO A 249 15.79 -2.06 14.27
N ARG A 250 16.96 -2.66 14.05
CA ARG A 250 17.22 -3.45 12.86
C ARG A 250 16.35 -4.71 12.95
N TYR A 251 15.58 -4.97 11.90
CA TYR A 251 14.79 -6.19 11.75
C TYR A 251 15.76 -7.36 11.52
N THR A 252 16.05 -8.10 12.58
CA THR A 252 16.98 -9.25 12.58
C THR A 252 16.47 -10.35 13.49
N GLY A 253 16.44 -11.58 12.98
CA GLY A 253 16.16 -12.76 13.77
C GLY A 253 17.36 -13.16 14.65
N ASN A 254 17.10 -13.36 15.94
CA ASN A 254 18.00 -13.91 16.98
C ASN A 254 19.07 -12.98 17.57
N CYS A 255 19.04 -12.90 18.91
CA CYS A 255 20.25 -13.05 19.74
C CYS A 255 19.98 -13.49 21.20
N ARG A 256 18.76 -13.34 21.75
CA ARG A 256 18.45 -13.67 23.16
C ARG A 256 17.01 -14.15 23.43
N ASN A 257 16.65 -15.36 23.03
CA ASN A 257 15.37 -16.04 23.39
C ASN A 257 14.07 -15.29 23.05
N GLU A 258 14.12 -14.21 22.26
CA GLU A 258 12.95 -13.48 21.76
C GLU A 258 12.37 -14.21 20.56
N THR A 259 11.04 -14.41 20.56
CA THR A 259 10.31 -15.29 19.63
C THR A 259 9.73 -14.55 18.41
N SER A 260 10.09 -13.28 18.23
CA SER A 260 9.53 -12.37 17.23
C SER A 260 10.59 -11.34 16.84
N PHE A 261 10.47 -10.76 15.65
CA PHE A 261 11.25 -9.58 15.28
C PHE A 261 10.82 -8.36 16.12
N SER A 262 11.54 -7.23 15.99
CA SER A 262 11.17 -5.95 16.61
C SER A 262 11.05 -4.87 15.54
N VAL A 263 10.00 -4.06 15.64
CA VAL A 263 9.64 -2.99 14.70
C VAL A 263 9.49 -1.65 15.43
N LEU A 264 9.64 -0.55 14.69
CA LEU A 264 9.25 0.77 15.19
C LEU A 264 7.71 0.89 15.14
N GLU A 265 7.07 1.32 16.22
CA GLU A 265 5.64 1.67 16.19
C GLU A 265 5.49 3.19 16.30
N VAL A 266 4.72 3.79 15.40
CA VAL A 266 4.25 5.17 15.52
C VAL A 266 2.75 5.11 15.84
N TYR A 267 2.35 5.59 17.01
CA TYR A 267 0.96 5.55 17.47
C TYR A 267 0.51 6.93 17.94
N GLY A 268 -0.37 7.58 17.19
CA GLY A 268 -0.74 8.98 17.43
C GLY A 268 0.45 9.92 17.25
N SER A 269 1.01 10.42 18.36
CA SER A 269 2.24 11.24 18.41
C SER A 269 3.44 10.48 18.98
N ASP A 270 3.20 9.31 19.58
CA ASP A 270 4.23 8.52 20.25
C ASP A 270 5.01 7.67 19.23
N VAL A 271 6.30 7.49 19.49
CA VAL A 271 7.20 6.66 18.68
C VAL A 271 7.92 5.69 19.61
N GLY A 272 7.60 4.40 19.49
CA GLY A 272 8.08 3.33 20.35
C GLY A 272 8.65 2.15 19.58
N VAL A 273 8.90 1.05 20.30
CA VAL A 273 9.34 -0.24 19.73
C VAL A 273 8.48 -1.34 20.31
N LYS A 274 8.06 -2.27 19.45
CA LYS A 274 7.27 -3.45 19.82
C LYS A 274 7.79 -4.70 19.13
N ALA A 275 7.32 -5.85 19.62
CA ALA A 275 7.39 -7.09 18.87
C ALA A 275 6.59 -6.95 17.57
N ASP A 276 7.12 -7.53 16.50
CA ASP A 276 6.37 -7.76 15.28
C ASP A 276 5.14 -8.66 15.56
N GLU A 277 3.97 -8.26 15.08
CA GLU A 277 2.71 -8.99 15.23
C GLU A 277 2.32 -9.72 13.92
N ASP A 278 3.01 -9.45 12.81
CA ASP A 278 2.79 -10.05 11.50
C ASP A 278 3.35 -11.49 11.41
N THR A 279 4.17 -11.91 12.38
CA THR A 279 4.59 -13.31 12.58
C THR A 279 3.45 -14.21 13.08
N ASN A 280 2.36 -14.39 12.31
CA ASN A 280 1.22 -15.19 12.72
C ASN A 280 0.52 -15.99 11.58
N SER A 281 -0.30 -16.97 11.97
CA SER A 281 -0.92 -17.96 11.07
C SER A 281 -1.88 -17.44 9.99
N ARG A 282 -2.19 -16.14 9.95
CA ARG A 282 -2.83 -15.48 8.79
C ARG A 282 -1.83 -15.33 7.63
N TYR A 283 -0.60 -14.96 7.95
CA TYR A 283 0.47 -14.62 7.03
C TYR A 283 1.00 -15.90 6.39
N ASP A 284 1.26 -16.93 7.21
CA ASP A 284 1.53 -18.30 6.75
C ASP A 284 0.48 -18.81 5.74
N PHE A 285 -0.80 -18.53 6.02
CA PHE A 285 -1.92 -19.00 5.20
C PHE A 285 -2.08 -18.23 3.89
N LEU A 286 -1.95 -16.90 3.91
CA LEU A 286 -2.07 -16.08 2.70
C LEU A 286 -0.86 -16.25 1.78
N LEU A 287 0.36 -16.18 2.33
CA LEU A 287 1.60 -16.39 1.56
C LEU A 287 1.68 -17.81 1.01
N GLY A 288 1.35 -18.82 1.81
CA GLY A 288 1.31 -20.23 1.41
C GLY A 288 0.19 -20.61 0.43
N HIS A 289 -0.61 -19.64 -0.03
CA HIS A 289 -1.71 -19.86 -0.98
C HIS A 289 -1.73 -18.87 -2.15
N SER A 290 -0.73 -17.99 -2.31
CA SER A 290 -0.70 -16.88 -3.28
C SER A 290 -1.27 -17.21 -4.68
N GLU A 291 -0.92 -18.37 -5.25
CA GLU A 291 -1.43 -18.87 -6.53
C GLU A 291 -2.98 -18.91 -6.66
N LYS A 292 -3.69 -19.05 -5.54
CA LYS A 292 -5.17 -19.07 -5.46
C LYS A 292 -5.80 -17.69 -5.25
N ILE A 293 -4.96 -16.67 -5.20
CA ILE A 293 -5.26 -15.31 -4.76
C ILE A 293 -4.87 -14.29 -5.86
N THR A 294 -4.00 -14.71 -6.78
CA THR A 294 -3.55 -13.97 -7.98
C THR A 294 -4.19 -14.43 -9.30
N ASN A 295 -5.15 -15.38 -9.27
CA ASN A 295 -5.80 -15.98 -10.46
C ASN A 295 -7.33 -15.98 -10.34
#